data_AF-A0A2V8EEU4-F1
#
_entry.id   AF-A0A2V8EEU4-F1
#
_cell.length_a   1.000
_cell.length_b   1.000
_cell.length_c   1.000
_cell.angle_alpha   90.00
_cell.angle_beta   90.00
_cell.angle_gamma   90.00
#
_symmetry.space_group_name_H-M   'P 1'
#
loop_
_entity.id
_entity.type
_entity.pdbx_description
1 polymer ?
#
loop_
_entity_poly.entity_id
_entity_poly.type
_entity_poly.pdbx_seq_one_letter_code
_entity_poly.pdbx_strand_id
1 'polypeptide(L)'
;MRSRAGAILPAYCTALGKTLLAFRPDADVAAWAGSQKFAALTPRTITSAKRLLRELRAIRERGYGLDEEEREKGVCCVAAPVRNHSGQVVAAISVAGPSQRMPRVLAGSGMAEAIVAAAAAISIDLGAETVGPVESYGAVSPAHGGRR
;
A
#
# COMPACT_ATOMS: atom_id res chain seq x y z
N MET A 1 3.52 -19.55 -3.85
CA MET A 1 4.31 -18.42 -3.31
C MET A 1 5.73 -18.82 -2.85
N ARG A 2 6.78 -18.34 -3.52
CA ARG A 2 8.14 -18.23 -2.95
C ARG A 2 8.48 -16.75 -2.85
N SER A 3 8.56 -16.20 -1.65
CA SER A 3 9.13 -14.89 -1.40
C SER A 3 10.61 -15.06 -1.03
N ARG A 4 11.47 -14.17 -1.52
CA ARG A 4 12.88 -14.09 -1.11
C ARG A 4 13.28 -12.64 -0.95
N ALA A 5 14.19 -12.37 -0.04
CA ALA A 5 14.81 -11.05 0.07
C ALA A 5 15.43 -10.64 -1.29
N GLY A 6 15.27 -9.37 -1.65
CA GLY A 6 15.74 -8.83 -2.94
C GLY A 6 14.88 -9.19 -4.16
N ALA A 7 13.75 -9.89 -4.00
CA ALA A 7 12.83 -10.11 -5.12
C ALA A 7 12.10 -8.82 -5.53
N ILE A 8 12.02 -8.56 -6.83
CA ILE A 8 11.24 -7.46 -7.41
C ILE A 8 9.94 -8.01 -7.97
N LEU A 9 8.83 -7.36 -7.61
CA LEU A 9 7.47 -7.81 -7.92
C LEU A 9 6.68 -6.64 -8.52
N PRO A 10 5.68 -6.88 -9.39
CA PRO A 10 4.90 -5.80 -9.97
C PRO A 10 4.08 -5.08 -8.89
N ALA A 11 4.23 -3.75 -8.82
CA ALA A 11 3.63 -2.98 -7.75
C ALA A 11 2.09 -2.92 -7.83
N TYR A 12 1.53 -2.99 -9.05
CA TYR A 12 0.09 -2.82 -9.28
C TYR A 12 -0.79 -3.99 -8.81
N CYS A 13 -0.21 -5.16 -8.50
CA CYS A 13 -0.95 -6.37 -8.15
C CYS A 13 -0.45 -7.03 -6.86
N THR A 14 0.29 -6.30 -6.02
CA THR A 14 0.69 -6.77 -4.69
C THR A 14 0.19 -5.82 -3.64
N ALA A 15 -0.18 -6.32 -2.45
CA ALA A 15 -0.65 -5.47 -1.37
C ALA A 15 0.42 -4.44 -0.96
N LEU A 16 1.69 -4.87 -0.86
CA LEU A 16 2.85 -4.01 -0.59
C LEU A 16 3.01 -2.92 -1.66
N GLY A 17 3.04 -3.32 -2.94
CA GLY A 17 3.24 -2.39 -4.04
C GLY A 17 2.14 -1.35 -4.14
N LYS A 18 0.87 -1.77 -4.01
CA LYS A 18 -0.26 -0.85 -3.99
C LYS A 18 -0.24 0.06 -2.77
N THR A 19 0.18 -0.44 -1.60
CA THR A 19 0.36 0.40 -0.40
C THR A 19 1.41 1.48 -0.64
N LEU A 20 2.59 1.12 -1.16
CA LEU A 20 3.65 2.08 -1.44
C LEU A 20 3.23 3.12 -2.49
N LEU A 21 2.59 2.67 -3.57
CA LEU A 21 2.07 3.58 -4.61
C LEU A 21 0.99 4.51 -4.06
N ALA A 22 0.13 4.02 -3.16
CA ALA A 22 -0.94 4.82 -2.61
C ALA A 22 -0.39 6.07 -1.94
N PHE A 23 0.72 6.03 -1.19
CA PHE A 23 1.22 7.20 -0.48
C PHE A 23 2.27 8.04 -1.24
N ARG A 24 2.42 7.82 -2.56
CA ARG A 24 3.22 8.67 -3.45
C ARG A 24 2.40 9.85 -4.00
N PRO A 25 3.04 10.95 -4.46
CA PRO A 25 2.35 12.04 -5.12
C PRO A 25 1.50 11.58 -6.31
N ASP A 26 0.27 12.09 -6.43
CA ASP A 26 -0.70 11.64 -7.44
C ASP A 26 -0.18 11.79 -8.87
N ALA A 27 0.56 12.87 -9.14
CA ALA A 27 1.15 13.13 -10.44
C ALA A 27 2.16 12.03 -10.83
N ASP A 28 3.05 11.65 -9.91
CA ASP A 28 4.07 10.61 -10.13
C ASP A 28 3.41 9.26 -10.38
N VAL A 29 2.39 8.92 -9.58
CA VAL A 29 1.66 7.65 -9.69
C VAL A 29 0.86 7.60 -10.99
N ALA A 30 0.21 8.70 -11.39
CA ALA A 30 -0.54 8.78 -12.64
C ALA A 30 0.38 8.65 -13.86
N ALA A 31 1.53 9.34 -13.85
CA ALA A 31 2.54 9.24 -14.90
C ALA A 31 3.12 7.81 -14.98
N TRP A 32 3.51 7.23 -13.84
CA TRP A 32 3.97 5.85 -13.77
C TRP A 32 2.91 4.89 -14.31
N ALA A 33 1.67 4.96 -13.82
CA ALA A 33 0.58 4.07 -14.23
C ALA A 33 0.23 4.21 -15.72
N GLY A 34 0.33 5.42 -16.29
CA GLY A 34 0.14 5.66 -17.72
C GLY A 34 1.20 5.02 -18.62
N SER A 35 2.41 4.81 -18.08
CA SER A 35 3.51 4.14 -18.79
C SER A 35 3.53 2.62 -18.61
N GLN A 36 2.74 2.06 -17.68
CA GLN A 36 2.80 0.64 -17.34
C GLN A 36 2.04 -0.24 -18.33
N LYS A 37 2.59 -1.44 -18.57
CA LYS A 37 1.86 -2.57 -19.14
C LYS A 37 1.33 -3.46 -18.03
N PHE A 38 0.01 -3.51 -17.87
CA PHE A 38 -0.63 -4.32 -16.84
C PHE A 38 -0.88 -5.75 -17.34
N ALA A 39 0.04 -6.67 -17.04
CA ALA A 39 -0.15 -8.08 -17.33
C ALA A 39 -1.25 -8.66 -16.43
N ALA A 40 -2.22 -9.35 -17.02
CA ALA A 40 -3.26 -10.09 -16.30
C ALA A 40 -2.68 -11.42 -15.79
N LEU A 41 -2.29 -11.47 -14.52
CA LEU A 41 -1.72 -12.67 -13.89
C LEU A 41 -2.81 -13.64 -13.42
N THR A 42 -3.96 -13.09 -13.04
CA THR A 42 -5.17 -13.78 -12.60
C THR A 42 -6.41 -13.04 -13.13
N PRO A 43 -7.61 -13.63 -13.04
CA PRO A 43 -8.85 -12.94 -13.38
C PRO A 43 -9.16 -11.71 -12.52
N ARG A 44 -8.52 -11.56 -11.34
CA ARG A 44 -8.75 -10.44 -10.42
C ARG A 44 -7.73 -9.32 -10.59
N THR A 45 -6.61 -9.58 -11.26
CA THR A 45 -5.53 -8.60 -11.47
C THR A 45 -6.06 -7.27 -11.99
N ILE A 46 -5.58 -6.17 -11.42
CA ILE A 46 -5.84 -4.84 -11.95
C ILE A 46 -5.10 -4.67 -13.28
N THR A 47 -5.86 -4.48 -14.36
CA THR A 47 -5.34 -4.40 -15.74
C THR A 47 -5.42 -3.01 -16.36
N SER A 48 -5.76 -1.97 -15.60
CA SER A 48 -5.82 -0.60 -16.13
C SER A 48 -5.40 0.43 -15.09
N ALA A 49 -4.76 1.50 -15.57
CA ALA A 49 -4.37 2.65 -14.75
C ALA A 49 -5.58 3.25 -14.02
N LYS A 50 -6.72 3.42 -14.71
CA LYS A 50 -7.95 3.95 -14.11
C LYS A 50 -8.43 3.10 -12.92
N ARG A 51 -8.39 1.76 -13.03
CA ARG A 51 -8.78 0.87 -11.93
C ARG A 51 -7.76 0.92 -10.80
N LEU A 52 -6.46 0.98 -11.11
CA LEU A 52 -5.41 1.11 -10.11
C LEU A 52 -5.55 2.40 -9.31
N LEU A 53 -5.68 3.56 -9.97
CA LEU A 53 -5.79 4.84 -9.29
C LEU A 53 -6.99 4.91 -8.34
N ARG A 54 -8.12 4.28 -8.69
CA ARG A 54 -9.26 4.14 -7.77
C ARG A 54 -8.91 3.30 -6.55
N GLU A 55 -8.25 2.16 -6.75
CA GLU A 55 -7.82 1.30 -5.64
C GLU A 55 -6.82 2.03 -4.72
N LEU A 56 -5.88 2.80 -5.27
CA LEU A 56 -4.92 3.56 -4.49
C LEU A 56 -5.60 4.64 -3.61
N ARG A 57 -6.68 5.27 -4.10
CA ARG A 57 -7.49 6.19 -3.28
C ARG A 57 -8.16 5.46 -2.12
N ALA A 58 -8.78 4.31 -2.39
CA ALA A 58 -9.38 3.49 -1.36
C ALA A 58 -8.36 3.02 -0.30
N ILE A 59 -7.11 2.76 -0.71
CA ILE A 59 -6.01 2.43 0.21
C ILE A 59 -5.66 3.59 1.14
N ARG A 60 -5.63 4.83 0.63
CA ARG A 60 -5.39 6.02 1.46
C ARG A 60 -6.50 6.21 2.49
N GLU A 61 -7.75 6.07 2.06
CA GLU A 61 -8.94 6.24 2.90
C GLU A 61 -9.00 5.19 4.02
N ARG A 62 -8.69 3.92 3.72
CA ARG A 62 -8.75 2.84 4.73
C ARG A 62 -7.45 2.59 5.50
N GLY A 63 -6.32 3.10 5.02
CA GLY A 63 -5.01 2.99 5.68
C GLY A 63 -4.21 1.71 5.40
N TYR A 64 -4.71 0.77 4.58
CA TYR A 64 -4.02 -0.49 4.25
C TYR A 64 -4.28 -0.95 2.81
N GLY A 65 -3.31 -1.63 2.20
CA GLY A 65 -3.41 -2.26 0.88
C GLY A 65 -3.86 -3.70 0.94
N LEU A 66 -4.57 -4.16 -0.09
CA LEU A 66 -5.04 -5.53 -0.23
C LEU A 66 -4.50 -6.14 -1.52
N ASP A 67 -4.31 -7.45 -1.56
CA ASP A 67 -4.15 -8.26 -2.78
C ASP A 67 -5.12 -9.42 -2.62
N GLU A 68 -6.21 -9.39 -3.38
CA GLU A 68 -7.27 -10.40 -3.31
C GLU A 68 -7.13 -11.37 -4.49
N GLU A 69 -6.10 -12.20 -4.45
CA GLU A 69 -5.73 -13.11 -5.55
C GLU A 69 -5.42 -12.38 -6.86
N GLU A 70 -4.87 -11.17 -6.81
CA GLU A 70 -4.48 -10.39 -7.98
C GLU A 70 -3.13 -10.86 -8.54
N ARG A 71 -2.23 -11.30 -7.66
CA ARG A 71 -0.90 -11.81 -8.04
C ARG A 71 -0.91 -13.30 -8.36
N GLU A 72 -1.47 -14.10 -7.47
CA GLU A 72 -1.46 -15.56 -7.49
C GLU A 72 -2.84 -16.04 -7.04
N LYS A 73 -3.48 -16.94 -7.82
CA LYS A 73 -4.77 -17.52 -7.44
C LYS A 73 -4.64 -18.25 -6.11
N GLY A 74 -5.64 -18.10 -5.24
CA GLY A 74 -5.65 -18.73 -3.92
C GLY A 74 -4.75 -18.09 -2.88
N VAL A 75 -4.09 -16.96 -3.17
CA VAL A 75 -3.26 -16.21 -2.21
C VAL A 75 -3.84 -14.82 -2.02
N CYS A 76 -4.06 -14.43 -0.76
CA CYS A 76 -4.41 -13.07 -0.41
C CYS A 76 -3.28 -12.43 0.42
N CYS A 77 -3.21 -11.11 0.37
CA CYS A 77 -2.32 -10.34 1.23
C CYS A 77 -3.02 -9.08 1.77
N VAL A 78 -2.65 -8.67 2.98
CA VAL A 78 -2.93 -7.33 3.53
C VAL A 78 -1.59 -6.66 3.83
N ALA A 79 -1.49 -5.36 3.58
CA ALA A 79 -0.29 -4.59 3.81
C ALA A 79 -0.59 -3.24 4.46
N ALA A 80 0.30 -2.77 5.32
CA ALA A 80 0.21 -1.47 5.96
C ALA A 80 1.47 -0.63 5.74
N PRO A 81 1.33 0.70 5.61
CA PRO A 81 2.43 1.63 5.35
C PRO A 81 3.27 1.89 6.61
N VAL A 82 4.58 1.91 6.44
CA VAL A 82 5.56 2.31 7.47
C VAL A 82 6.09 3.70 7.13
N ARG A 83 6.06 4.61 8.12
CA ARG A 83 6.46 6.01 7.98
C ARG A 83 7.78 6.29 8.68
N ASN A 84 8.52 7.25 8.14
CA ASN A 84 9.70 7.82 8.81
C ASN A 84 9.31 9.04 9.68
N HIS A 85 10.32 9.66 10.28
CA HIS A 85 10.17 10.88 11.09
C HIS A 85 9.53 12.09 10.38
N SER A 86 9.52 12.15 9.04
CA SER A 86 8.84 13.22 8.29
C SER A 86 7.40 12.87 7.92
N GLY A 87 6.88 11.75 8.41
CA GLY A 87 5.55 11.23 8.08
C GLY A 87 5.45 10.61 6.69
N GLN A 88 6.56 10.52 5.94
CA GLN A 88 6.59 9.94 4.60
C GLN A 88 6.56 8.42 4.69
N VAL A 89 5.74 7.78 3.85
CA VAL A 89 5.74 6.32 3.72
C VAL A 89 6.98 5.87 2.97
N VAL A 90 7.89 5.20 3.69
CA VAL A 90 9.19 4.74 3.18
C VAL A 90 9.24 3.22 2.97
N ALA A 91 8.35 2.48 3.63
CA ALA A 91 8.26 1.03 3.53
C ALA A 91 6.80 0.58 3.74
N ALA A 92 6.57 -0.73 3.57
CA ALA A 92 5.31 -1.36 3.92
C ALA A 92 5.59 -2.77 4.45
N ILE A 93 4.77 -3.25 5.38
CA ILE A 93 4.78 -4.63 5.86
C ILE A 93 3.50 -5.33 5.41
N SER A 94 3.56 -6.65 5.20
CA SER A 94 2.40 -7.44 4.75
C SER A 94 2.31 -8.79 5.42
N VAL A 95 1.08 -9.27 5.59
CA VAL A 95 0.77 -10.68 5.90
C VAL A 95 0.16 -11.30 4.65
N ALA A 96 0.64 -12.48 4.29
CA ALA A 96 0.16 -13.25 3.13
C ALA A 96 -0.25 -14.65 3.56
N GLY A 97 -1.27 -15.20 2.90
CA GLY A 97 -1.77 -16.52 3.22
C GLY A 97 -2.80 -17.04 2.22
N PRO A 98 -3.23 -18.31 2.34
CA PRO A 98 -4.24 -18.88 1.47
C PRO A 98 -5.57 -18.13 1.59
N SER A 99 -6.23 -17.85 0.47
CA SER A 99 -7.50 -17.11 0.44
C SER A 99 -8.63 -17.80 1.21
N GLN A 100 -8.55 -19.11 1.41
CA GLN A 100 -9.48 -19.88 2.26
C GLN A 100 -9.34 -19.57 3.76
N ARG A 101 -8.16 -19.12 4.21
CA ARG A 101 -7.84 -18.85 5.62
C ARG A 101 -7.73 -17.36 5.93
N MET A 102 -7.71 -16.52 4.90
CA MET A 102 -7.79 -15.08 5.02
C MET A 102 -9.27 -14.71 4.77
N PRO A 103 -10.07 -14.46 5.82
CA PRO A 103 -11.49 -14.21 5.66
C PRO A 103 -11.72 -13.11 4.63
N ARG A 104 -12.71 -13.36 3.76
CA ARG A 104 -12.98 -12.72 2.46
C ARG A 104 -13.28 -11.21 2.50
N VAL A 105 -13.05 -10.56 3.64
CA VAL A 105 -13.10 -9.11 3.80
C VAL A 105 -11.97 -8.74 4.78
N LEU A 106 -10.79 -8.48 4.21
CA LEU A 106 -9.68 -7.90 4.98
C LEU A 106 -10.04 -6.50 5.50
N ALA A 107 -11.09 -5.86 4.97
CA ALA A 107 -11.65 -4.65 5.52
C ALA A 107 -12.47 -4.92 6.81
N GLY A 108 -12.00 -4.37 7.94
CA GLY A 108 -12.65 -4.54 9.25
C GLY A 108 -12.35 -5.88 9.94
N SER A 109 -11.34 -6.62 9.47
CA SER A 109 -10.84 -7.81 10.18
C SER A 109 -9.76 -7.41 11.20
N GLY A 110 -9.66 -8.15 12.31
CA GLY A 110 -8.58 -7.96 13.29
C GLY A 110 -7.17 -8.12 12.69
N MET A 111 -7.03 -8.71 11.49
CA MET A 111 -5.75 -8.81 10.79
C MET A 111 -5.31 -7.48 10.19
N ALA A 112 -6.23 -6.71 9.60
CA ALA A 112 -5.93 -5.38 9.09
C ALA A 112 -5.58 -4.42 10.22
N GLU A 113 -6.30 -4.49 11.33
CA GLU A 113 -5.99 -3.72 12.54
C GLU A 113 -4.61 -4.10 13.10
N ALA A 114 -4.33 -5.40 13.24
CA ALA A 114 -3.06 -5.87 13.76
C ALA A 114 -1.86 -5.45 12.90
N ILE A 115 -1.99 -5.50 11.56
CA ILE A 115 -0.88 -5.10 10.69
C ILE A 115 -0.70 -3.59 10.64
N VAL A 116 -1.78 -2.81 10.73
CA VAL A 116 -1.71 -1.35 10.85
C VAL A 116 -1.03 -0.98 12.17
N ALA A 117 -1.40 -1.61 13.28
CA ALA A 117 -0.76 -1.41 14.58
C ALA A 117 0.74 -1.78 14.55
N ALA A 118 1.08 -2.92 13.93
CA ALA A 118 2.48 -3.32 13.77
C ALA A 118 3.28 -2.34 12.91
N ALA A 119 2.70 -1.85 11.81
CA ALA A 119 3.35 -0.85 10.96
C ALA A 119 3.53 0.49 11.69
N ALA A 120 2.58 0.87 12.53
CA ALA A 120 2.68 2.06 13.37
C ALA A 120 3.81 1.92 14.42
N ALA A 121 3.94 0.76 15.07
CA ALA A 121 5.05 0.50 15.99
C ALA A 121 6.41 0.63 15.30
N ILE A 122 6.59 0.03 14.12
CA ILE A 122 7.81 0.21 13.32
C ILE A 122 8.01 1.68 12.94
N SER A 123 6.94 2.41 12.63
CA SER A 123 7.03 3.83 12.29
C SER A 123 7.52 4.67 13.47
N ILE A 124 7.07 4.36 14.69
CA ILE A 124 7.53 5.00 15.93
C ILE A 124 9.03 4.72 16.12
N ASP A 125 9.48 3.48 15.90
CA ASP A 125 10.90 3.13 15.97
C ASP A 125 11.73 3.89 14.91
N LEU A 126 11.14 4.25 13.77
CA LEU A 126 11.73 5.10 12.73
C LEU A 126 11.56 6.61 12.98
N GLY A 127 11.04 7.01 14.14
CA GLY A 127 10.92 8.39 14.59
C GLY A 127 9.66 9.11 14.11
N ALA A 128 8.65 8.42 13.57
CA ALA A 128 7.38 9.05 13.24
C ALA A 128 6.67 9.53 14.52
N GLU A 129 6.18 10.77 14.51
CA GLU A 129 5.25 11.23 15.54
C GLU A 129 4.00 10.33 15.53
N THR A 130 3.44 10.08 16.72
CA THR A 130 2.29 9.18 16.91
C THR A 130 1.20 9.48 15.87
N VAL A 131 0.97 8.52 14.97
CA VAL A 131 0.00 8.67 13.88
C VAL A 131 -1.40 8.62 14.50
N GLY A 132 -2.02 9.78 14.68
CA GLY A 132 -3.44 9.90 15.03
C GLY A 132 -4.33 9.29 13.94
N PRO A 133 -5.63 9.05 14.21
CA PRO A 133 -6.57 8.50 13.24
C PRO A 133 -6.64 9.37 11.96
N VAL A 134 -7.09 8.75 10.87
CA VAL A 134 -6.96 9.06 9.42
C VAL A 134 -7.35 10.49 8.96
N GLU A 135 -7.70 11.42 9.85
CA GLU A 135 -8.21 12.75 9.50
C GLU A 135 -7.16 13.76 9.01
N SER A 136 -5.86 13.49 9.12
CA SER A 136 -4.81 14.47 8.77
C SER A 136 -4.13 14.30 7.40
N TYR A 137 -4.65 13.44 6.50
CA TYR A 137 -4.07 13.27 5.14
C TYR A 137 -4.42 14.39 4.15
N GLY A 138 -4.47 15.64 4.62
CA GLY A 138 -4.67 16.83 3.81
C GLY A 138 -3.63 17.89 4.15
N ALA A 139 -2.87 18.31 3.13
CA ALA A 139 -1.86 19.36 3.13
C ALA A 139 -0.47 19.03 3.74
N VAL A 140 0.32 18.26 2.99
CA VAL A 140 1.76 18.54 2.97
C VAL A 140 1.93 19.84 2.16
N SER A 141 2.14 20.96 2.86
CA SER A 141 2.53 22.23 2.26
C SER A 141 3.77 22.05 1.37
N PRO A 142 3.83 22.68 0.18
CA PRO A 142 5.05 22.66 -0.62
C PRO A 142 6.10 23.53 0.08
N ALA A 143 7.09 22.89 0.70
CA ALA A 143 8.32 23.55 1.09
C ALA A 143 9.14 23.83 -0.18
N HIS A 144 9.16 25.06 -0.68
CA HIS A 144 10.20 25.57 -1.59
C HIS A 144 10.38 27.07 -1.42
N GLY A 145 11.60 27.49 -1.04
CA GLY A 145 12.04 28.86 -1.31
C GLY A 145 13.11 29.44 -0.39
N GLY A 146 14.23 28.75 -0.18
CA GLY A 146 15.44 29.44 0.24
C GLY A 146 15.90 30.40 -0.86
N ARG A 147 15.90 31.71 -0.58
CA ARG A 147 16.73 32.74 -1.23
C ARG A 147 16.86 33.94 -0.29
N ARG A 148 18.00 34.04 0.40
CA ARG A 148 19.01 35.12 0.31
C ARG A 148 20.01 34.98 1.44
#